data_AF-A0A1C2GRY1-F1
#
_entry.id   AF-A0A1C2GRY1-F1
#
_cell.length_a   1.000
_cell.length_b   1.000
_cell.length_c   1.000
_cell.angle_alpha   90.00
_cell.angle_beta   90.00
_cell.angle_gamma   90.00
#
_symmetry.space_group_name_H-M   'P 1'
#
loop_
_entity.id
_entity.type
_entity.pdbx_description
1 polymer ?
#
loop_
_entity_poly.entity_id
_entity_poly.type
_entity_poly.pdbx_seq_one_letter_code
_entity_poly.pdbx_strand_id
1 'polypeptide(L)'
;MASSTYSVFYHSPDGFFVCRTDFPNLEKAEGFLQTKAFIFDGAKFHFILKDGKTLVKGDPRERSEKFYAESMRYAVEIPESEINRS
;
A
#
# COMPACT_ATOMS: atom_id res chain seq x y z
N MET A 1 4.04 22.35 -6.27
CA MET A 1 3.11 21.38 -6.90
C MET A 1 3.05 20.18 -5.98
N ALA A 2 1.92 19.90 -5.35
CA ALA A 2 1.78 18.71 -4.53
C ALA A 2 1.79 17.50 -5.47
N SER A 3 2.88 16.73 -5.45
CA SER A 3 2.94 15.46 -6.16
C SER A 3 1.94 14.54 -5.49
N SER A 4 0.84 14.20 -6.18
CA SER A 4 -0.14 13.29 -5.60
C SER A 4 0.47 11.90 -5.49
N THR A 5 0.60 11.39 -4.27
CA THR A 5 1.19 10.06 -4.01
C THR A 5 0.11 9.06 -3.63
N TYR A 6 0.18 7.87 -4.20
CA TYR A 6 -0.72 6.75 -3.90
C TYR A 6 0.01 5.70 -3.07
N SER A 7 -0.38 5.56 -1.81
CA SER A 7 0.21 4.62 -0.86
C SER A 7 -0.64 3.36 -0.80
N VAL A 8 -0.06 2.24 -1.22
CA VAL A 8 -0.69 0.91 -1.13
C VAL A 8 -0.28 0.26 0.18
N PHE A 9 -1.27 -0.14 0.98
CA PHE A 9 -1.09 -0.88 2.22
C PHE A 9 -1.47 -2.33 2.05
N TYR A 10 -0.62 -3.21 2.55
CA TYR A 10 -0.80 -4.66 2.45
C TYR A 10 -0.03 -5.40 3.55
N HIS A 11 -0.38 -6.65 3.83
CA HIS A 11 0.47 -7.53 4.63
C HIS A 11 1.51 -8.22 3.75
N SER A 12 2.72 -8.38 4.28
CA SER A 12 3.76 -9.21 3.65
C SER A 12 3.25 -10.64 3.38
N PRO A 13 3.84 -11.36 2.41
CA PRO A 13 3.61 -12.79 2.17
C PRO A 13 3.50 -13.64 3.44
N ASP A 14 4.42 -13.44 4.38
CA ASP A 14 4.47 -14.17 5.65
C ASP A 14 3.42 -13.70 6.69
N GLY A 15 2.63 -12.66 6.36
CA GLY A 15 1.56 -12.11 7.17
C GLY A 15 2.01 -11.29 8.40
N PHE A 16 3.31 -11.16 8.62
CA PHE A 16 3.88 -10.61 9.86
C PHE A 16 3.94 -9.07 9.87
N PHE A 17 4.19 -8.44 8.72
CA PHE A 17 4.37 -7.00 8.63
C PHE A 17 3.25 -6.35 7.81
N VAL A 18 2.80 -5.18 8.27
CA VAL A 18 2.08 -4.24 7.43
C VAL A 18 3.12 -3.48 6.61
N CYS A 19 3.00 -3.53 5.29
CA CYS A 19 3.85 -2.87 4.33
C CYS A 19 3.13 -1.69 3.69
N ARG A 20 3.91 -0.67 3.32
CA ARG A 20 3.49 0.46 2.49
C ARG A 20 4.39 0.54 1.26
N THR A 21 3.79 0.69 0.09
CA THR A 21 4.51 1.08 -1.12
C THR A 21 3.85 2.29 -1.76
N ASP A 22 4.67 3.29 -2.10
CA ASP A 22 4.22 4.55 -2.65
C ASP A 22 4.41 4.59 -4.17
N PHE A 23 3.39 5.09 -4.88
CA PHE A 23 3.35 5.19 -6.34
C PHE A 23 2.99 6.60 -6.80
N PRO A 24 3.47 7.04 -7.97
CA PRO A 24 3.19 8.39 -8.49
C PRO A 24 1.78 8.53 -9.10
N ASN A 25 1.10 7.43 -9.41
CA ASN A 25 -0.26 7.45 -9.95
C ASN A 25 -1.06 6.20 -9.56
N LEU A 26 -2.39 6.29 -9.70
CA LEU A 26 -3.31 5.21 -9.33
C LEU A 26 -3.10 3.96 -10.19
N GLU A 27 -2.84 4.12 -11.49
CA GLU A 27 -2.65 3.01 -12.43
C GLU A 27 -1.50 2.08 -12.00
N LYS A 28 -0.36 2.65 -11.60
CA LYS A 28 0.77 1.90 -11.04
C LYS A 28 0.43 1.23 -9.71
N ALA A 29 -0.28 1.94 -8.83
CA ALA A 29 -0.71 1.39 -7.55
C ALA A 29 -1.65 0.18 -7.73
N GLU A 30 -2.56 0.23 -8.71
CA GLU A 30 -3.44 -0.88 -9.04
C GLU A 30 -2.70 -2.00 -9.80
N GLY A 31 -1.77 -1.65 -10.68
CA GLY A 31 -0.89 -2.61 -11.35
C GLY A 31 -0.04 -3.41 -10.36
N PHE A 32 0.40 -2.78 -9.27
CA PHE A 32 1.13 -3.46 -8.20
C PHE A 32 0.31 -4.60 -7.56
N LEU A 33 -1.01 -4.45 -7.41
CA LEU A 33 -1.89 -5.49 -6.88
C LEU A 33 -2.00 -6.73 -7.80
N GLN A 34 -1.56 -6.60 -9.06
CA GLN A 34 -1.53 -7.68 -10.04
C GLN A 34 -0.13 -8.32 -10.16
N THR A 35 0.80 -7.94 -9.28
CA THR A 35 2.16 -8.51 -9.28
C THR A 35 2.21 -9.87 -8.58
N LYS A 36 3.36 -10.54 -8.75
CA LYS A 36 3.62 -11.85 -8.13
C LYS A 36 3.42 -11.84 -6.61
N ALA A 37 3.75 -10.73 -5.95
CA ALA A 37 3.60 -10.57 -4.51
C ALA A 37 2.19 -10.91 -4.01
N PHE A 38 1.15 -10.49 -4.73
CA PHE A 38 -0.25 -10.70 -4.35
C PHE A 38 -0.84 -11.97 -4.95
N ILE A 39 -0.44 -12.34 -6.17
CA ILE A 39 -1.02 -13.49 -6.89
C ILE A 39 -0.42 -14.81 -6.40
N PHE A 40 0.90 -14.85 -6.19
CA PHE A 40 1.63 -16.10 -5.90
C PHE A 40 2.23 -16.11 -4.50
N ASP A 41 2.79 -15.00 -4.04
CA ASP A 41 3.51 -14.98 -2.77
C ASP A 41 2.55 -14.76 -1.57
N GLY A 42 1.27 -14.47 -1.82
CA GLY A 42 0.23 -14.44 -0.78
C GLY A 42 0.17 -13.16 0.04
N ALA A 43 0.78 -12.06 -0.44
CA ALA A 43 0.58 -10.74 0.15
C ALA A 43 -0.90 -10.37 0.17
N LYS A 44 -1.39 -9.77 1.27
CA LYS A 44 -2.80 -9.43 1.44
C LYS A 44 -3.01 -7.93 1.33
N PHE A 45 -3.68 -7.50 0.26
CA PHE A 45 -4.06 -6.10 0.08
C PHE A 45 -5.03 -5.63 1.18
N HIS A 46 -4.79 -4.42 1.69
CA HIS A 46 -5.68 -3.77 2.66
C HIS A 46 -6.42 -2.58 2.01
N PHE A 47 -5.70 -1.52 1.66
CA PHE A 47 -6.28 -0.31 1.09
C PHE A 47 -5.24 0.56 0.37
N ILE A 48 -5.71 1.52 -0.43
CA ILE A 48 -4.91 2.55 -1.09
C ILE A 48 -5.32 3.91 -0.54
N LEU A 49 -4.35 4.69 -0.07
CA LEU A 49 -4.54 6.10 0.27
C LEU A 49 -3.94 6.99 -0.81
N LYS A 50 -4.63 8.08 -1.12
CA LYS A 50 -4.08 9.22 -1.86
C LYS A 50 -3.66 10.29 -0.87
N ASP A 51 -2.43 10.78 -1.05
CA ASP A 51 -1.82 11.83 -0.24
C ASP A 51 -1.81 11.52 1.27
N GLY A 52 -1.77 10.22 1.61
CA GLY A 52 -1.79 9.70 2.98
C GLY A 52 -3.08 9.96 3.77
N LYS A 53 -4.14 10.48 3.13
CA LYS A 53 -5.36 10.94 3.83
C LYS A 53 -6.65 10.44 3.21
N THR A 54 -6.71 10.33 1.89
CA THR A 54 -7.95 10.02 1.18
C THR A 54 -7.99 8.55 0.80
N LEU A 55 -8.95 7.80 1.31
CA LEU A 55 -9.16 6.41 0.89
C LEU A 55 -9.62 6.35 -0.56
N VAL A 56 -8.83 5.71 -1.42
CA VAL A 56 -9.15 5.51 -2.85
C VAL A 56 -9.76 4.14 -3.08
N LYS A 57 -9.22 3.10 -2.42
CA LYS A 57 -9.62 1.70 -2.64
C LYS A 57 -9.41 0.88 -1.37
N GLY A 58 -10.18 -0.19 -1.23
CA GLY A 58 -10.10 -1.11 -0.09
C GLY A 58 -11.13 -0.79 0.98
N ASP A 59 -11.22 -1.70 1.96
CA ASP A 59 -12.16 -1.59 3.07
C ASP A 59 -11.40 -1.78 4.40
N PRO A 60 -10.70 -0.73 4.87
CA PRO A 60 -10.04 -0.82 6.17
C PRO A 60 -11.09 -0.95 7.27
N ARG A 61 -10.76 -1.71 8.31
CA ARG A 61 -11.63 -1.91 9.49
C ARG A 61 -12.08 -0.60 10.12
N GLU A 62 -11.20 0.42 10.08
CA GLU A 62 -11.49 1.76 10.55
C GLU A 62 -11.15 2.77 9.45
N ARG A 63 -12.10 3.66 9.17
CA ARG A 63 -11.95 4.75 8.20
C ARG A 63 -11.83 6.08 8.93
N SER A 64 -10.72 6.30 9.61
CA SER A 64 -10.46 7.53 10.37
C SER A 64 -9.08 8.11 10.03
N GLU A 65 -8.95 9.44 10.15
CA GLU A 65 -7.65 10.11 9.95
C GLU A 65 -6.58 9.57 10.90
N LYS A 66 -6.97 9.25 12.14
CA LYS A 66 -6.07 8.63 13.13
C LYS A 66 -5.56 7.28 12.64
N PHE A 67 -6.45 6.41 12.16
CA PHE A 67 -6.08 5.11 11.63
C PHE A 67 -5.16 5.22 10.42
N TYR A 68 -5.42 6.16 9.50
CA TYR A 68 -4.54 6.40 8.36
C TYR A 68 -3.16 6.93 8.78
N ALA A 69 -3.11 7.86 9.73
CA ALA A 69 -1.86 8.36 10.28
C ALA A 69 -1.06 7.27 11.00
N GLU A 70 -1.71 6.40 11.78
CA GLU A 70 -1.07 5.26 12.43
C GLU A 70 -0.57 4.23 11.40
N SER A 71 -1.37 3.93 10.38
CA SER A 71 -0.96 3.03 9.29
C SER A 71 0.29 3.56 8.58
N MET A 72 0.32 4.86 8.25
CA MET A 72 1.50 5.51 7.65
C MET A 72 2.73 5.46 8.57
N ARG A 73 2.55 5.51 9.89
CA ARG A 73 3.64 5.54 10.87
C ARG A 73 4.26 4.18 11.14
N TYR A 74 3.44 3.13 11.16
CA TYR A 74 3.87 1.79 11.58
C TYR A 74 4.08 0.82 10.42
N ALA A 75 3.63 1.15 9.21
CA ALA A 75 3.89 0.32 8.05
C ALA A 75 5.37 0.37 7.65
N VAL A 76 5.92 -0.79 7.29
CA VAL A 76 7.26 -0.93 6.73
C VAL A 76 7.23 -0.39 5.30
N GLU A 77 8.02 0.64 5.01
CA GLU A 77 8.12 1.18 3.66
C GLU A 77 8.93 0.23 2.77
N ILE A 78 8.31 -0.22 1.68
CA ILE A 78 8.92 -1.04 0.65
C ILE A 78 8.88 -0.24 -0.65
N PRO A 79 10.02 0.27 -1.14
CA PRO A 79 10.08 1.05 -2.38
C PRO A 79 9.64 0.23 -3.61
N GLU A 80 9.00 0.89 -4.60
CA GLU A 80 8.62 0.26 -5.88
C GLU A 80 9.80 -0.48 -6.54
N SER A 81 11.02 0.06 -6.42
CA SER A 81 12.24 -0.53 -6.99
C SER A 81 12.63 -1.88 -6.42
N GLU A 82 12.18 -2.23 -5.20
CA GLU A 82 12.56 -3.47 -4.53
C GLU A 82 11.57 -4.62 -4.81
N ILE A 83 10.38 -4.32 -5.36
CA ILE A 83 9.27 -5.28 -5.51
C ILE A 83 9.51 -6.40 -6.54
N ASN A 84 10.50 -6.25 -7.44
CA ASN A 84 10.81 -7.24 -8.48
C ASN A 84 12.29 -7.65 -8.51
N ARG A 85 13.03 -7.47 -7.41
CA ARG A 85 14.49 -7.74 -7.38
C ARG A 85 14.85 -9.22 -7.23
N SER A 86 13.93 -10.13 -7.52
CA SER A 86 14.08 -11.59 -7.35
C SER A 86 14.22 -12.31 -8.67
#